data_AF-A0A151JAV4-F1
#
_entry.id   AF-A0A151JAV4-F1
#
_cell.length_a   1.000
_cell.length_b   1.000
_cell.length_c   1.000
_cell.angle_alpha   90.00
_cell.angle_beta   90.00
_cell.angle_gamma   90.00
#
_symmetry.space_group_name_H-M   'P 1'
#
loop_
_entity.id
_entity.type
_entity.pdbx_description
1 polymer ?
#
loop_
_entity_poly.entity_id
_entity_poly.type
_entity_poly.pdbx_seq_one_letter_code
_entity_poly.pdbx_strand_id
1 'polypeptide(L)'
;AVRILGRKCALTRTGYKFLEIGINVGPPSYVEIAIRDNRGNELILSIETWKGLYEQRWNIQNCLRNHCKGNSITVGPLTVRFNKCIELAFDQLVGIVEKVDTKFTRFSNISSTVTDAKDIPNVICASDYFDKNQLLDCELLAVVFCA
;
A
#
# COMPACT_ATOMS: atom_id res chain seq x y z
N ALA A 1 -6.72 4.47 -9.84
CA ALA A 1 -6.81 4.59 -8.38
C ALA A 1 -5.54 5.28 -7.88
N VAL A 2 -5.68 6.18 -6.92
CA VAL A 2 -4.54 6.88 -6.30
C VAL A 2 -4.06 6.06 -5.11
N ARG A 3 -2.74 5.90 -4.93
CA ARG A 3 -2.18 5.11 -3.83
C ARG A 3 -1.67 6.02 -2.71
N ILE A 4 -2.07 5.74 -1.49
CA ILE A 4 -1.62 6.44 -0.27
C ILE A 4 -1.09 5.45 0.77
N LEU A 5 -0.35 5.95 1.77
CA LEU A 5 0.17 5.22 2.92
C LEU A 5 1.01 4.00 2.52
N GLY A 6 1.69 4.12 1.37
CA GLY A 6 2.50 3.07 0.77
C GLY A 6 3.78 2.79 1.55
N ARG A 7 4.10 1.52 1.76
CA ARG A 7 5.37 1.05 2.31
C ARG A 7 6.05 0.09 1.33
N LYS A 8 7.32 0.37 1.02
CA LYS A 8 8.17 -0.44 0.16
C LYS A 8 9.19 -1.20 0.98
N CYS A 9 9.28 -2.52 0.77
CA CYS A 9 10.25 -3.39 1.40
C CYS A 9 11.10 -4.09 0.32
N ALA A 10 12.41 -3.85 0.33
CA ALA A 10 13.31 -4.50 -0.62
C ALA A 10 13.31 -6.03 -0.43
N LEU A 11 13.10 -6.78 -1.52
CA LEU A 11 13.17 -8.24 -1.56
C LEU A 11 14.57 -8.75 -1.97
N THR A 12 15.35 -7.85 -2.55
CA THR A 12 16.71 -8.11 -3.05
C THR A 12 17.66 -7.11 -2.43
N ARG A 13 18.93 -7.48 -2.27
CA ARG A 13 19.97 -6.56 -1.74
C ARG A 13 20.10 -5.28 -2.58
N THR A 14 19.89 -5.39 -3.89
CA THR A 14 19.95 -4.26 -4.82
C THR A 14 18.69 -3.39 -4.79
N GLY A 15 17.64 -3.80 -4.08
CA GLY A 15 16.32 -3.15 -4.14
C GLY A 15 15.63 -3.28 -5.49
N TYR A 16 16.17 -4.07 -6.43
CA TYR A 16 15.63 -4.22 -7.79
C TYR A 16 14.20 -4.78 -7.79
N LYS A 17 13.94 -5.76 -6.91
CA LYS A 17 12.59 -6.24 -6.57
C LYS A 17 12.21 -5.80 -5.17
N PHE A 18 10.96 -5.41 -4.98
CA PHE A 18 10.40 -4.96 -3.71
C PHE A 18 8.95 -5.41 -3.54
N LEU A 19 8.54 -5.59 -2.30
CA LEU A 19 7.14 -5.72 -1.92
C LEU A 19 6.61 -4.33 -1.60
N GLU A 20 5.45 -3.99 -2.15
CA GLU A 20 4.76 -2.73 -1.86
C GLU A 20 3.38 -3.04 -1.29
N ILE A 21 3.09 -2.43 -0.14
CA ILE A 21 1.78 -2.47 0.49
C ILE A 21 1.26 -1.04 0.66
N GLY A 22 -0.01 -0.79 0.36
CA GLY A 22 -0.60 0.54 0.49
C GLY A 22 -2.09 0.50 0.21
N ILE A 23 -2.75 1.65 0.29
CA ILE A 23 -4.20 1.76 0.08
C ILE A 23 -4.44 2.41 -1.28
N ASN A 24 -5.19 1.71 -2.13
CA ASN A 24 -5.77 2.29 -3.33
C ASN A 24 -7.07 2.99 -2.93
N VAL A 25 -7.10 4.31 -3.14
CA VAL A 25 -8.25 5.16 -2.82
C VAL A 25 -9.26 5.09 -3.97
N GLY A 26 -10.52 4.85 -3.61
CA GLY A 26 -11.66 4.84 -4.51
C GLY A 26 -12.94 4.42 -3.78
N PRO A 27 -14.09 4.35 -4.44
CA PRO A 27 -15.29 3.72 -3.88
C PRO A 27 -15.40 2.24 -4.35
N PRO A 28 -15.12 1.23 -3.50
CA PRO A 28 -14.51 1.30 -2.16
C PRO A 28 -12.97 1.32 -2.21
N SER A 29 -12.34 1.84 -1.14
CA SER A 29 -10.89 1.81 -1.00
C SER A 29 -10.47 0.41 -0.56
N TYR A 30 -9.25 0.01 -0.92
CA TYR A 30 -8.75 -1.32 -0.55
C TYR A 30 -7.23 -1.33 -0.35
N VAL A 31 -6.77 -2.24 0.50
CA VAL A 31 -5.33 -2.51 0.64
C VAL A 31 -4.87 -3.35 -0.54
N GLU A 32 -3.83 -2.87 -1.22
CA GLU A 32 -3.14 -3.62 -2.27
C GLU A 32 -1.76 -4.05 -1.76
N ILE A 33 -1.42 -5.32 -2.03
CA ILE A 33 -0.08 -5.86 -1.84
C ILE A 33 0.42 -6.32 -3.21
N ALA A 34 1.59 -5.84 -3.61
CA ALA A 34 2.18 -6.21 -4.89
C ALA A 34 3.68 -6.47 -4.75
N ILE A 35 4.18 -7.47 -5.48
CA ILE A 35 5.61 -7.61 -5.75
C ILE A 35 5.90 -6.82 -7.03
N ARG A 36 6.81 -5.86 -6.94
CA ARG A 36 7.16 -4.96 -8.03
C ARG A 36 8.66 -4.98 -8.29
N ASP A 37 9.05 -4.53 -9.48
CA ASP A 37 10.45 -4.30 -9.82
C ASP A 37 10.69 -2.94 -10.50
N ASN A 38 11.97 -2.57 -10.62
CA ASN A 38 12.35 -1.27 -11.20
C ASN A 38 12.15 -1.19 -12.73
N ARG A 39 11.69 -2.26 -13.39
CA ARG A 39 11.32 -2.26 -14.81
C ARG A 39 9.83 -2.06 -15.04
N GLY A 40 9.07 -1.86 -13.96
CA GLY A 40 7.61 -1.72 -14.02
C GLY A 40 6.87 -3.05 -14.06
N ASN A 41 7.55 -4.19 -13.83
CA ASN A 41 6.85 -5.45 -13.66
C ASN A 41 6.12 -5.46 -12.32
N GLU A 42 4.92 -6.02 -12.32
CA GLU A 42 4.06 -6.07 -11.15
C GLU A 42 3.35 -7.42 -11.05
N LEU A 43 3.30 -7.95 -9.83
CA LEU A 43 2.46 -9.07 -9.44
C LEU A 43 1.63 -8.67 -8.22
N ILE A 44 0.35 -8.39 -8.43
CA ILE A 44 -0.62 -8.10 -7.36
C ILE A 44 -0.99 -9.41 -6.68
N LEU A 45 -1.01 -9.40 -5.34
CA LEU A 45 -1.37 -10.55 -4.53
C LEU A 45 -2.80 -10.37 -4.00
N SER A 46 -3.62 -11.40 -4.12
CA SER A 46 -4.90 -11.42 -3.40
C SER A 46 -4.64 -11.55 -1.89
N ILE A 47 -5.63 -11.17 -1.08
CA ILE A 47 -5.58 -11.34 0.37
C ILE A 47 -5.33 -12.82 0.74
N GLU A 48 -5.95 -13.75 0.01
CA GLU A 48 -5.77 -15.19 0.22
C GLU A 48 -4.35 -15.64 -0.10
N THR A 49 -3.78 -15.17 -1.23
CA THR A 49 -2.39 -15.46 -1.59
C THR A 49 -1.43 -14.90 -0.56
N TRP A 50 -1.66 -13.68 -0.07
CA TRP A 50 -0.85 -13.08 0.99
C TRP A 50 -0.90 -13.89 2.29
N LYS A 51 -2.10 -14.25 2.76
CA LYS A 51 -2.28 -15.08 3.96
C LYS A 51 -1.56 -16.42 3.83
N GLY A 52 -1.74 -17.11 2.71
CA GLY A 52 -1.07 -18.39 2.46
C GLY A 52 0.46 -18.27 2.45
N LEU A 53 1.01 -17.24 1.79
CA LEU A 53 2.47 -16.98 1.80
C LEU A 53 2.99 -16.69 3.21
N TYR A 54 2.24 -15.92 4.00
CA TYR A 54 2.63 -15.56 5.35
C TYR A 54 2.59 -16.75 6.32
N GLU A 55 1.55 -17.57 6.25
CA GLU A 55 1.44 -18.81 7.04
C GLU A 55 2.59 -19.76 6.72
N GLN A 56 2.97 -19.86 5.44
CA GLN A 56 4.07 -20.70 4.98
C GLN A 56 5.45 -20.05 5.13
N ARG A 57 5.58 -18.86 5.74
CA ARG A 57 6.83 -18.09 5.77
C ARG A 57 8.04 -18.88 6.27
N TRP A 58 7.86 -19.71 7.30
CA TRP A 58 8.95 -20.53 7.86
C TRP A 58 9.37 -21.63 6.89
N ASN A 59 8.39 -22.31 6.27
CA ASN A 59 8.64 -23.35 5.27
C ASN A 59 9.33 -22.76 4.04
N ILE A 60 8.88 -21.59 3.56
CA ILE A 60 9.50 -20.86 2.45
C ILE A 60 10.93 -20.45 2.81
N GLN A 61 11.16 -19.85 3.98
CA GLN A 61 12.50 -19.46 4.42
C GLN A 61 13.44 -20.65 4.56
N ASN A 62 12.95 -21.75 5.14
CA ASN A 62 13.73 -22.97 5.29
C ASN A 62 14.05 -23.60 3.93
N CYS A 63 13.09 -23.62 3.01
CA CYS A 63 13.28 -24.11 1.64
C CYS A 63 14.31 -23.28 0.87
N LEU A 64 14.20 -21.94 0.92
CA LEU A 64 15.16 -21.02 0.30
C LEU A 64 16.56 -21.18 0.87
N ARG A 65 16.68 -21.41 2.18
CA ARG A 65 17.97 -21.64 2.84
C ARG A 65 18.62 -22.96 2.45
N ASN A 66 17.82 -23.98 2.16
CA ASN A 66 18.29 -25.35 1.91
C ASN A 66 18.38 -25.74 0.42
N HIS A 67 18.06 -24.81 -0.51
CA HIS A 67 18.06 -24.95 -1.97
C HIS A 67 17.48 -26.27 -2.53
N CYS A 68 16.27 -26.17 -3.10
CA CYS A 68 15.57 -27.20 -3.87
C CYS A 68 16.53 -28.06 -4.74
N LYS A 69 16.61 -29.36 -4.44
CA LYS A 69 17.47 -30.36 -5.11
C LYS A 69 17.02 -30.78 -6.53
N GLY A 70 16.27 -29.95 -7.25
CA GLY A 70 15.82 -30.27 -8.60
C GLY A 70 15.73 -29.02 -9.45
N ASN A 71 16.59 -28.92 -10.47
CA ASN A 71 16.63 -27.91 -11.53
C ASN A 71 16.34 -26.47 -11.04
N SER A 72 17.35 -25.83 -10.43
CA SER A 72 17.22 -24.52 -9.81
C SER A 72 17.25 -23.37 -10.84
N ILE A 73 16.21 -22.53 -10.82
CA ILE A 73 16.31 -21.15 -11.29
C ILE A 73 17.10 -20.39 -10.22
N THR A 74 18.27 -19.86 -10.59
CA THR A 74 19.10 -19.04 -9.70
C THR A 74 18.48 -17.66 -9.57
N VAL A 75 17.48 -17.51 -8.71
CA VAL A 75 17.13 -16.18 -8.21
C VAL A 75 18.11 -15.90 -7.07
N GLY A 76 19.15 -15.12 -7.35
CA GLY A 76 20.18 -14.71 -6.37
C GLY A 76 19.54 -14.22 -5.06
N PRO A 77 20.29 -14.15 -3.94
CA PRO A 77 19.80 -14.27 -2.58
C PRO A 77 18.56 -13.40 -2.32
N LEU A 78 17.38 -13.95 -2.61
CA LEU A 78 16.10 -13.37 -2.27
C LEU A 78 15.98 -13.56 -0.76
N THR A 79 16.48 -12.58 -0.02
CA THR A 79 16.20 -12.52 1.40
C THR A 79 14.79 -11.98 1.52
N VAL A 80 13.79 -12.82 1.27
CA VAL A 80 12.40 -12.46 1.55
C VAL A 80 12.25 -12.46 3.07
N ARG A 81 12.60 -11.33 3.68
CA ARG A 81 12.32 -11.07 5.09
C ARG A 81 10.83 -10.76 5.19
N PHE A 82 10.00 -11.79 5.19
CA PHE A 82 8.64 -11.73 5.73
C PHE A 82 8.76 -11.41 7.22
N ASN A 83 8.91 -10.13 7.49
CA ASN A 83 9.09 -9.55 8.80
C ASN A 83 7.69 -9.33 9.41
N LYS A 84 7.56 -9.54 10.73
CA LYS A 84 6.39 -9.13 11.52
C LYS A 84 5.94 -7.68 11.26
N CYS A 85 6.85 -6.77 10.91
CA CYS A 85 6.51 -5.40 10.51
C CYS A 85 5.65 -5.32 9.23
N ILE A 86 5.73 -6.29 8.31
CA ILE A 86 4.91 -6.29 7.09
C ILE A 86 3.48 -6.74 7.42
N GLU A 87 3.31 -7.74 8.29
CA GLU A 87 2.00 -8.12 8.83
C GLU A 87 1.37 -6.97 9.61
N LEU A 88 2.12 -6.37 10.54
CA LEU A 88 1.64 -5.20 11.28
C LEU A 88 1.28 -4.03 10.35
N ALA A 89 2.03 -3.83 9.26
CA ALA A 89 1.68 -2.82 8.26
C ALA A 89 0.36 -3.18 7.56
N PHE A 90 0.17 -4.44 7.18
CA PHE A 90 -1.08 -4.90 6.57
C PHE A 90 -2.28 -4.72 7.49
N ASP A 91 -2.21 -5.22 8.72
CA ASP A 91 -3.31 -5.12 9.68
C ASP A 91 -3.63 -3.67 10.03
N GLN A 92 -2.60 -2.83 10.18
CA GLN A 92 -2.78 -1.39 10.38
C GLN A 92 -3.48 -0.75 9.18
N LEU A 93 -3.05 -1.04 7.95
CA LEU A 93 -3.63 -0.47 6.74
C LEU A 93 -5.07 -0.95 6.54
N VAL A 94 -5.36 -2.22 6.81
CA VAL A 94 -6.74 -2.75 6.78
C VAL A 94 -7.62 -1.99 7.78
N GLY A 95 -7.14 -1.80 9.02
CA GLY A 95 -7.88 -1.11 10.08
C GLY A 95 -8.12 0.38 9.84
N ILE A 96 -7.50 0.99 8.82
CA ILE A 96 -7.72 2.40 8.46
C ILE A 96 -8.46 2.58 7.13
N VAL A 97 -8.73 1.51 6.36
CA VAL A 97 -9.47 1.63 5.08
C VAL A 97 -10.82 2.33 5.28
N GLU A 98 -11.57 1.97 6.32
CA GLU A 98 -12.87 2.61 6.62
C GLU A 98 -12.72 4.12 6.91
N LYS A 99 -11.61 4.52 7.53
CA LYS A 99 -11.31 5.94 7.77
C LYS A 99 -10.98 6.65 6.47
N VAL A 100 -10.22 6.01 5.58
CA VAL A 100 -9.93 6.52 4.23
C VAL A 100 -11.23 6.74 3.47
N ASP A 101 -12.13 5.76 3.43
CA ASP A 101 -13.42 5.87 2.73
C ASP A 101 -14.29 6.99 3.31
N THR A 102 -14.34 7.10 4.63
CA THR A 102 -15.09 8.16 5.32
C THR A 102 -14.55 9.54 4.97
N LYS A 103 -13.23 9.74 5.03
CA LYS A 103 -12.57 11.01 4.72
C LYS A 103 -12.68 11.34 3.23
N PHE A 104 -12.43 10.38 2.35
CA PHE A 104 -12.58 10.53 0.91
C PHE A 104 -13.99 10.95 0.51
N THR A 105 -15.02 10.33 1.10
CA THR A 105 -16.42 10.70 0.86
C THR A 105 -16.69 12.15 1.28
N ARG A 106 -16.24 12.55 2.48
CA ARG A 106 -16.43 13.92 2.99
C ARG A 106 -15.73 14.96 2.11
N PHE A 107 -14.48 14.72 1.75
CA PHE A 107 -13.71 15.61 0.89
C PHE A 107 -14.31 15.68 -0.52
N SER A 108 -14.79 14.56 -1.06
CA SER A 108 -15.50 14.54 -2.34
C SER A 108 -16.80 15.35 -2.30
N ASN A 109 -17.56 15.26 -1.20
CA ASN A 109 -18.78 16.07 -1.01
C ASN A 109 -18.49 17.57 -0.89
N ILE A 110 -17.36 17.95 -0.26
CA ILE A 110 -16.93 19.36 -0.27
C ILE A 110 -16.57 19.77 -1.69
N SER A 111 -15.69 19.00 -2.33
CA SER A 111 -15.18 19.26 -3.67
C SER A 111 -16.30 19.44 -4.69
N SER A 112 -17.42 18.71 -4.58
CA SER A 112 -18.56 18.82 -5.50
C SER A 112 -19.36 20.12 -5.37
N THR A 113 -19.19 20.86 -4.27
CA THR A 113 -19.82 22.18 -4.06
C THR A 113 -18.96 23.34 -4.56
N VAL A 114 -17.68 23.11 -4.81
CA VAL A 114 -16.72 24.12 -5.26
C VAL A 114 -16.77 24.27 -6.77
N THR A 115 -16.91 25.51 -7.26
CA THR A 115 -16.98 25.79 -8.72
C THR A 115 -15.59 25.87 -9.37
N ASP A 116 -14.63 26.53 -8.73
CA ASP A 116 -13.24 26.58 -9.23
C ASP A 116 -12.41 25.47 -8.58
N ALA A 117 -11.92 24.53 -9.39
CA ALA A 117 -11.12 23.41 -8.91
C ALA A 117 -9.86 23.85 -8.14
N LYS A 118 -9.32 25.04 -8.41
CA LYS A 118 -8.14 25.57 -7.71
C LYS A 118 -8.42 25.91 -6.25
N ASP A 119 -9.69 26.13 -5.89
CA ASP A 119 -10.10 26.45 -4.53
C ASP A 119 -10.38 25.19 -3.70
N ILE A 120 -10.52 24.01 -4.32
CA ILE A 120 -10.84 22.75 -3.63
C ILE A 120 -9.89 22.49 -2.45
N PRO A 121 -8.54 22.57 -2.59
CA PRO A 121 -7.65 22.31 -1.47
C PRO A 121 -7.85 23.29 -0.30
N ASN A 122 -8.09 24.56 -0.62
CA ASN A 122 -8.29 25.60 0.38
C ASN A 122 -9.59 25.39 1.15
N VAL A 123 -10.68 25.05 0.46
CA VAL A 123 -11.99 24.79 1.07
C VAL A 123 -11.94 23.52 1.94
N ILE A 124 -11.26 22.46 1.49
CA ILE A 124 -11.06 21.25 2.31
C ILE A 124 -10.24 21.59 3.56
N CYS A 125 -9.13 22.31 3.43
CA CYS A 125 -8.30 22.75 4.56
C CYS A 125 -9.05 23.60 5.60
N ALA A 126 -10.03 24.38 5.15
CA ALA A 126 -10.86 25.22 6.02
C ALA A 126 -12.02 24.46 6.69
N SER A 127 -12.32 23.23 6.26
CA SER A 127 -13.41 22.43 6.81
C SER A 127 -13.09 21.85 8.19
N ASP A 128 -14.14 21.57 8.97
CA ASP A 128 -14.04 20.85 10.25
C ASP A 128 -13.65 19.37 10.08
N TYR A 129 -13.72 18.84 8.85
CA TYR A 129 -13.34 17.48 8.52
C TYR A 129 -11.83 17.30 8.30
N PHE A 130 -11.06 18.37 8.14
CA PHE A 130 -9.62 18.29 7.89
C PHE A 130 -8.81 18.59 9.16
N ASP A 131 -7.91 17.68 9.52
CA ASP A 131 -6.93 17.87 10.58
C ASP A 131 -5.51 17.73 10.00
N LYS A 132 -4.79 18.85 9.95
CA LYS A 132 -3.40 18.92 9.47
C LYS A 132 -2.41 18.04 10.25
N ASN A 133 -2.79 17.60 11.46
CA ASN A 133 -1.96 16.71 12.27
C ASN A 133 -2.22 15.23 11.95
N GLN A 134 -3.26 14.92 11.17
CA GLN A 134 -3.52 13.57 10.67
C GLN A 134 -2.83 13.37 9.33
N LEU A 135 -1.86 12.45 9.30
CA LEU A 135 -1.16 12.09 8.07
C LEU A 135 -2.13 11.67 6.95
N LEU A 136 -3.20 10.94 7.31
CA LEU A 136 -4.23 10.51 6.37
C LEU A 136 -4.86 11.69 5.64
N ASP A 137 -5.25 12.73 6.38
CA ASP A 137 -5.92 13.90 5.81
C ASP A 137 -4.98 14.66 4.87
N CYS A 138 -3.73 14.85 5.30
CA CYS A 138 -2.70 15.53 4.52
C CYS A 138 -2.36 14.78 3.22
N GLU A 139 -2.18 13.46 3.29
CA GLU A 139 -1.85 12.65 2.12
C GLU A 139 -3.03 12.52 1.16
N LEU A 140 -4.25 12.36 1.69
CA LEU A 140 -5.46 12.33 0.88
C LEU A 140 -5.66 13.65 0.14
N LEU A 141 -5.51 14.79 0.83
CA LEU A 141 -5.57 16.11 0.21
C LEU A 141 -4.51 16.25 -0.89
N ALA A 142 -3.24 15.97 -0.57
CA ALA A 142 -2.12 16.20 -1.46
C ALA A 142 -2.16 15.33 -2.73
N VAL A 143 -2.57 14.07 -2.61
CA VAL A 143 -2.46 13.11 -3.74
C VAL A 143 -3.77 12.98 -4.50
N VAL A 144 -4.93 13.26 -3.88
CA VAL A 144 -6.25 13.10 -4.53
C VAL A 144 -6.87 14.42 -4.94
N PHE A 145 -6.75 15.46 -4.11
CA PHE A 145 -7.50 16.72 -4.30
C PHE A 145 -6.65 17.91 -4.72
N CYS A 146 -5.31 17.78 -4.69
CA CYS A 146 -4.37 18.77 -5.23
C CYS A 146 -3.77 18.36 -6.60
N ALA A 147 -4.20 17.22 -7.15
CA ALA A 147 -3.64 16.63 -8.38
C ALA A 147 -4.12 17.32 -9.66
#